data_AF-A0A7C0WI58-F1
#
_entry.id   AF-A0A7C0WI58-F1
#
_cell.length_a   1.000
_cell.length_b   1.000
_cell.length_c   1.000
_cell.angle_alpha   90.00
_cell.angle_beta   90.00
_cell.angle_gamma   90.00
#
_symmetry.space_group_name_H-M   'P 1'
#
loop_
_entity.id
_entity.type
_entity.pdbx_description
1 polymer ?
#
loop_
_entity_poly.entity_id
_entity_poly.type
_entity_poly.pdbx_seq_one_letter_code
_entity_poly.pdbx_strand_id
1 'polypeptide(L)'
;MTITLDFLPQTAFSFILIFARTGAMSMALPGIGDRMVPPRIRLVFALALSLILFPLVSQVFPSLPTSLFGMISLVIGEVLVGLAIGFSVQIVVAAIQFTGATIAFQTGLAFAQNVDPANGIQNSLFSTFLSLLTVALIFATNLHHLLLSAIHDSYFLF
;
A
#
# COMPACT_ATOMS: atom_id res chain seq x y z
N MET A 1 15.79 31.67 26.92
CA MET A 1 14.99 30.99 25.89
C MET A 1 15.32 29.50 26.00
N THR A 2 14.71 28.81 26.97
CA THR A 2 14.89 27.36 27.14
C THR A 2 14.12 26.70 26.00
N ILE A 3 14.84 26.24 24.98
CA ILE A 3 14.30 25.36 23.95
C ILE A 3 13.90 24.08 24.69
N THR A 4 12.66 24.00 25.16
CA THR A 4 12.12 22.83 25.83
C THR A 4 12.06 21.72 24.79
N LEU A 5 12.75 20.60 25.03
CA LEU A 5 12.84 19.47 24.10
C LEU A 5 11.51 18.69 23.96
N ASP A 6 10.41 19.21 24.51
CA ASP A 6 9.08 18.61 24.54
C ASP A 6 8.40 18.57 23.17
N PHE A 7 8.91 19.30 22.17
CA PHE A 7 8.42 19.21 20.78
C PHE A 7 8.89 17.92 20.07
N LEU A 8 10.01 17.32 20.52
CA LEU A 8 10.58 16.13 19.88
C LEU A 8 9.68 14.90 20.05
N PRO A 9 9.12 14.59 21.23
CA PRO A 9 8.19 13.48 21.39
C PRO A 9 6.91 13.63 20.56
N GLN A 10 6.35 14.85 20.51
CA GLN A 10 5.12 15.10 19.75
C GLN A 10 5.35 14.94 18.24
N THR A 11 6.41 15.53 17.71
CA THR A 11 6.75 15.42 16.28
C THR A 11 7.10 13.98 15.90
N ALA A 12 7.84 13.26 16.74
CA ALA A 12 8.13 11.85 16.53
C ALA A 12 6.85 11.00 16.52
N PHE A 13 5.89 11.26 17.42
CA PHE A 13 4.63 10.53 17.46
C PHE A 13 3.78 10.77 16.22
N SER A 14 3.60 12.03 15.79
CA SER A 14 2.89 12.34 14.54
C SER A 14 3.56 11.68 13.33
N PHE A 15 4.90 11.66 13.28
CA PHE A 15 5.63 10.96 12.22
C PHE A 15 5.37 9.45 12.21
N ILE A 16 5.35 8.81 13.38
CA ILE A 16 5.04 7.37 13.51
C ILE A 16 3.62 7.07 13.00
N LEU A 17 2.64 7.91 13.29
CA LEU A 17 1.26 7.75 12.80
C LEU A 17 1.19 7.82 11.27
N ILE A 18 1.81 8.84 10.67
CA ILE A 18 1.89 8.99 9.20
C ILE A 18 2.59 7.78 8.59
N PHE A 19 3.71 7.35 9.17
CA PHE A 19 4.44 6.18 8.70
C PHE A 19 3.61 4.89 8.82
N ALA A 20 2.82 4.74 9.88
CA ALA A 20 1.96 3.58 10.08
C ALA A 20 0.88 3.46 8.98
N ARG A 21 0.18 4.56 8.67
CA ARG A 21 -0.84 4.60 7.59
C ARG A 21 -0.20 4.43 6.22
N THR A 22 0.79 5.25 5.87
CA THR A 22 1.44 5.21 4.56
C THR A 22 2.19 3.90 4.33
N GLY A 23 2.81 3.34 5.37
CA GLY A 23 3.43 2.02 5.36
C GLY A 23 2.41 0.92 5.06
N ALA A 24 1.29 0.88 5.78
CA ALA A 24 0.21 -0.07 5.54
C ALA A 24 -0.37 0.03 4.12
N MET A 25 -0.59 1.25 3.61
CA MET A 25 -1.05 1.47 2.23
C MET A 25 -0.03 0.98 1.22
N SER A 26 1.25 1.34 1.39
CA SER A 26 2.33 1.03 0.43
C SER A 26 2.54 -0.47 0.23
N MET A 27 2.34 -1.27 1.28
CA MET A 27 2.44 -2.73 1.21
C MET A 27 1.35 -3.35 0.33
N ALA A 28 0.22 -2.66 0.16
CA ALA A 28 -0.90 -3.12 -0.65
C ALA A 28 -0.92 -2.52 -2.06
N LEU A 29 0.04 -1.65 -2.42
CA LEU A 29 0.07 -1.04 -3.75
C LEU A 29 0.53 -2.01 -4.85
N PRO A 30 -0.12 -2.03 -6.01
CA PRO A 30 0.37 -2.77 -7.17
C PRO A 30 1.73 -2.23 -7.61
N GLY A 31 2.64 -3.11 -8.00
CA GLY A 31 4.02 -2.77 -8.36
C GLY A 31 4.96 -2.69 -7.16
N ILE A 32 4.70 -1.82 -6.18
CA ILE A 32 5.59 -1.64 -5.02
C ILE A 32 5.36 -2.71 -3.94
N GLY A 33 4.11 -3.04 -3.65
CA GLY A 33 3.72 -4.06 -2.67
C GLY A 33 3.96 -5.50 -3.14
N ASP A 34 4.28 -5.68 -4.42
CA ASP A 34 4.47 -7.00 -5.04
C ASP A 34 5.62 -7.78 -4.39
N ARG A 35 5.54 -9.12 -4.44
CA ARG A 35 6.54 -10.05 -3.89
C ARG A 35 7.90 -9.92 -4.59
N MET A 36 7.91 -9.38 -5.81
CA MET A 36 9.14 -9.11 -6.56
C MET A 36 9.99 -8.01 -5.93
N VAL A 37 9.40 -7.11 -5.13
CA VAL A 37 10.12 -6.01 -4.49
C VAL A 37 10.58 -6.44 -3.09
N PRO A 38 11.89 -6.41 -2.78
CA PRO A 38 12.40 -6.74 -1.46
C PRO A 38 11.71 -5.92 -0.35
N PRO A 39 11.39 -6.54 0.81
CA PRO A 39 10.78 -5.84 1.96
C PRO A 39 11.50 -4.55 2.36
N ARG A 40 12.83 -4.52 2.23
CA ARG A 40 13.67 -3.37 2.55
C ARG A 40 13.38 -2.16 1.65
N ILE A 41 13.21 -2.38 0.34
CA ILE A 41 12.92 -1.31 -0.61
C ILE A 41 11.52 -0.74 -0.33
N ARG A 42 10.54 -1.60 -0.04
CA ARG A 42 9.19 -1.19 0.33
C ARG A 42 9.18 -0.32 1.59
N LEU A 43 9.95 -0.70 2.60
CA LEU A 43 10.06 0.05 3.85
C LEU A 43 10.74 1.41 3.64
N VAL A 44 11.82 1.46 2.85
CA VAL A 44 12.49 2.72 2.49
C VAL A 44 11.56 3.64 1.69
N PHE A 45 10.78 3.08 0.76
CA PHE A 45 9.80 3.84 0.00
C PHE A 45 8.69 4.43 0.90
N ALA A 46 8.13 3.63 1.80
CA ALA A 46 7.15 4.09 2.78
C ALA A 46 7.71 5.21 3.66
N LEU A 47 8.96 5.09 4.09
CA LEU A 47 9.64 6.08 4.93
C LEU A 47 9.94 7.38 4.15
N ALA A 48 10.32 7.26 2.87
CA ALA A 48 10.50 8.43 2.01
C ALA A 48 9.17 9.17 1.77
N LEU A 49 8.08 8.44 1.51
CA LEU A 49 6.76 9.04 1.37
C LEU A 49 6.28 9.68 2.67
N SER A 50 6.49 9.04 3.83
CA SER A 50 6.08 9.61 5.11
C SER A 50 6.85 10.90 5.43
N LEU A 51 8.13 11.00 5.06
CA LEU A 51 8.92 12.23 5.19
C LEU A 51 8.39 13.36 4.30
N ILE A 52 7.95 13.04 3.08
CA ILE A 52 7.35 14.03 2.17
C ILE A 52 5.99 14.49 2.71
N LEU A 53 5.18 13.59 3.25
CA LEU A 53 3.83 13.90 3.76
C LEU A 53 3.86 14.60 5.13
N PHE A 54 4.91 14.40 5.93
CA PHE A 54 5.04 14.98 7.27
C PHE A 54 4.75 16.49 7.33
N PRO A 55 5.41 17.37 6.54
CA PRO A 55 5.13 18.80 6.59
C PRO A 55 3.72 19.17 6.08
N LEU A 56 3.08 18.34 5.25
CA LEU A 56 1.75 18.61 4.71
C LEU A 56 0.64 18.29 5.72
N VAL A 57 0.82 17.24 6.53
CA VAL A 57 -0.24 16.66 7.37
C VAL A 57 0.01 16.84 8.87
N SER A 58 1.22 17.23 9.28
CA SER A 58 1.59 17.38 10.70
C SER A 58 0.65 18.26 11.54
N GLN A 59 -0.06 19.20 10.91
CA GLN A 59 -1.01 20.10 11.58
C GLN A 59 -2.36 19.47 11.91
N VAL A 60 -2.69 18.32 11.30
CA VAL A 60 -3.97 17.64 11.47
C VAL A 60 -4.00 16.77 12.73
N PHE A 61 -2.84 16.33 13.22
CA PHE A 61 -2.78 15.36 14.32
C PHE A 61 -3.01 16.01 15.69
N PRO A 62 -3.79 15.37 16.57
CA PRO A 62 -4.03 15.86 17.92
C PRO A 62 -2.74 15.83 18.77
N SER A 63 -2.75 16.61 19.85
CA SER A 63 -1.68 16.61 20.85
C SER A 63 -1.44 15.22 21.44
N LEU A 64 -0.18 14.94 21.80
CA LEU A 64 0.26 13.65 22.33
C LEU A 64 -0.64 13.18 23.50
N PRO A 65 -1.32 12.03 23.39
CA PRO A 65 -2.10 11.49 24.50
C PRO A 65 -1.21 11.19 25.71
N THR A 66 -1.69 11.49 26.91
CA THR A 66 -0.95 11.18 28.15
C THR A 66 -1.03 9.70 28.55
N SER A 67 -1.91 8.91 27.92
CA SER A 67 -2.10 7.49 28.19
C SER A 67 -1.49 6.61 27.09
N LEU A 68 -0.78 5.55 27.51
CA LEU A 68 -0.22 4.54 26.58
C LEU A 68 -1.30 3.87 25.74
N PHE A 69 -2.48 3.64 26.33
CA PHE A 69 -3.61 3.06 25.63
C PHE A 69 -4.11 3.95 24.48
N GLY A 70 -4.18 5.28 24.71
CA GLY A 70 -4.56 6.24 23.66
C GLY A 70 -3.56 6.31 22.52
N MET A 71 -2.26 6.18 22.81
CA MET A 71 -1.23 6.12 21.77
C MET A 71 -1.39 4.87 20.88
N ILE A 72 -1.56 3.70 21.50
CA ILE A 72 -1.71 2.44 20.77
C ILE A 72 -3.00 2.44 19.93
N SER A 73 -4.11 2.95 20.47
CA SER A 73 -5.37 3.01 19.73
C SER A 73 -5.27 3.87 18.48
N LEU A 74 -4.54 4.99 18.53
CA LEU A 74 -4.31 5.85 17.37
C LEU A 74 -3.48 5.13 16.30
N VAL A 75 -2.38 4.48 16.69
CA VAL A 75 -1.54 3.72 15.75
C VAL A 75 -2.35 2.60 15.07
N ILE A 76 -3.16 1.86 15.83
CA ILE A 76 -4.02 0.81 15.27
C ILE A 76 -5.04 1.42 14.28
N GLY A 77 -5.64 2.56 14.62
CA GLY A 77 -6.55 3.28 13.74
C GLY A 77 -5.90 3.63 12.39
N GLU A 78 -4.71 4.23 12.43
CA GLU A 78 -3.94 4.59 11.24
C GLU A 78 -3.59 3.38 10.36
N VAL A 79 -3.17 2.27 10.99
CA VAL A 79 -2.90 1.02 10.28
C VAL A 79 -4.17 0.47 9.64
N LEU A 80 -5.30 0.47 10.34
CA LEU A 80 -6.58 -0.04 9.82
C LEU A 80 -7.08 0.78 8.63
N VAL A 81 -7.02 2.11 8.71
CA VAL A 81 -7.36 3.00 7.58
C VAL A 81 -6.44 2.73 6.39
N GLY A 82 -5.13 2.64 6.64
CA GLY A 82 -4.16 2.37 5.58
C GLY A 82 -4.39 1.01 4.91
N LEU A 83 -4.68 -0.04 5.70
CA LEU A 83 -5.02 -1.36 5.20
C LEU A 83 -6.35 -1.35 4.44
N ALA A 84 -7.37 -0.63 4.88
CA ALA A 84 -8.66 -0.59 4.21
C ALA A 84 -8.56 0.02 2.80
N ILE A 85 -7.83 1.13 2.66
CA ILE A 85 -7.60 1.75 1.35
C ILE A 85 -6.72 0.85 0.49
N GLY A 86 -5.64 0.30 1.06
CA GLY A 86 -4.76 -0.63 0.37
C GLY A 86 -5.48 -1.88 -0.15
N PHE A 87 -6.35 -2.46 0.68
CA PHE A 87 -7.13 -3.65 0.34
C PHE A 87 -8.12 -3.38 -0.78
N SER A 88 -8.68 -2.18 -0.85
CA SER A 88 -9.58 -1.76 -1.95
C SER A 88 -8.87 -1.85 -3.30
N VAL A 89 -7.59 -1.47 -3.37
CA VAL A 89 -6.76 -1.62 -4.58
C VAL A 89 -6.42 -3.08 -4.86
N GLN A 90 -6.15 -3.87 -3.82
CA GLN A 90 -5.89 -5.32 -3.95
C GLN A 90 -7.09 -6.08 -4.51
N ILE A 91 -8.32 -5.70 -4.18
CA ILE A 91 -9.53 -6.30 -4.76
C ILE A 91 -9.55 -6.14 -6.29
N VAL A 92 -9.18 -4.96 -6.80
CA VAL A 92 -9.13 -4.70 -8.25
C VAL A 92 -8.07 -5.59 -8.92
N VAL A 93 -6.89 -5.71 -8.32
CA VAL A 93 -5.81 -6.58 -8.84
C VAL A 93 -6.22 -8.05 -8.81
N ALA A 94 -6.85 -8.50 -7.72
CA ALA A 94 -7.34 -9.87 -7.58
C ALA A 94 -8.41 -10.20 -8.64
N ALA A 95 -9.31 -9.26 -8.94
CA ALA A 95 -10.30 -9.42 -10.00
C ALA A 95 -9.63 -9.64 -11.37
N ILE A 96 -8.58 -8.88 -11.69
CA ILE A 96 -7.84 -8.99 -12.95
C ILE A 96 -7.13 -10.34 -13.06
N GLN A 97 -6.48 -10.79 -11.98
CA GLN A 97 -5.84 -12.10 -11.92
C GLN A 97 -6.87 -13.23 -12.09
N PHE A 98 -8.03 -13.10 -11.44
CA PHE A 98 -9.14 -14.05 -11.57
C PHE A 98 -9.68 -14.13 -13.01
N THR A 99 -9.84 -12.98 -13.67
CA THR A 99 -10.21 -12.92 -15.09
C THR A 99 -9.18 -13.63 -15.97
N GLY A 100 -7.88 -13.38 -15.76
CA GLY A 100 -6.82 -14.05 -16.52
C GLY A 100 -6.74 -15.55 -16.29
N ALA A 101 -7.03 -16.02 -15.07
CA ALA A 101 -7.14 -17.44 -14.77
C ALA A 101 -8.34 -18.08 -15.49
N THR A 102 -9.49 -17.39 -15.50
CA THR A 102 -10.71 -17.86 -16.16
C THR A 102 -10.55 -17.96 -17.67
N ILE A 103 -9.91 -16.97 -18.31
CA ILE A 103 -9.61 -17.01 -19.76
C ILE A 103 -8.70 -18.20 -20.10
N ALA A 104 -7.65 -18.44 -19.30
CA ALA A 104 -6.76 -19.59 -19.51
C ALA A 104 -7.46 -20.94 -19.33
N PHE A 105 -8.42 -21.01 -18.40
CA PHE A 105 -9.24 -22.19 -18.21
C PHE A 105 -10.15 -22.46 -19.42
N GLN A 106 -10.83 -21.42 -19.93
CA GLN A 106 -11.74 -21.56 -21.08
C GLN A 106 -11.02 -21.87 -22.39
N THR A 107 -9.82 -21.34 -22.60
CA THR A 107 -9.01 -21.59 -23.81
C THR A 107 -8.34 -22.96 -23.82
N GLY A 108 -8.53 -23.78 -22.78
CA GLY A 108 -7.93 -25.11 -22.66
C GLY A 108 -6.44 -25.10 -22.31
N LEU A 109 -5.80 -23.92 -22.23
CA LEU A 109 -4.40 -23.75 -21.88
C LEU A 109 -4.10 -24.25 -20.45
N ALA A 110 -5.08 -24.13 -19.54
CA ALA A 110 -4.98 -24.65 -18.18
C ALA A 110 -4.78 -26.18 -18.13
N PHE A 111 -5.24 -26.94 -19.13
CA PHE A 111 -5.00 -28.38 -19.20
C PHE A 111 -3.56 -28.70 -19.62
N ALA A 112 -2.94 -27.89 -20.50
CA ALA A 112 -1.55 -28.06 -20.89
C ALA A 112 -0.56 -27.80 -19.73
N GLN A 113 -0.88 -26.86 -18.84
CA GLN A 113 -0.07 -26.55 -17.64
C GLN A 113 -0.15 -27.64 -16.55
N ASN A 114 -1.19 -28.49 -16.55
CA ASN A 114 -1.33 -29.59 -15.59
C ASN A 114 -0.59 -30.87 -15.99
N VAL A 115 -0.17 -30.99 -17.26
CA VAL A 115 0.43 -32.23 -17.81
C VAL A 115 1.93 -32.33 -17.50
N ASP A 116 2.61 -31.23 -17.18
CA ASP A 116 4.00 -31.24 -16.67
C ASP A 116 4.12 -30.44 -15.35
N PRO A 117 3.92 -31.11 -14.20
CA PRO A 117 4.10 -30.48 -12.88
C PRO A 117 5.55 -30.13 -12.56
N ALA A 118 6.54 -30.60 -13.33
CA ALA A 118 7.96 -30.42 -13.00
C ALA A 118 8.41 -28.95 -13.05
N ASN A 119 7.68 -28.10 -13.77
CA ASN A 119 7.97 -26.67 -13.85
C ASN A 119 7.19 -25.82 -12.82
N GLY A 120 6.17 -26.34 -12.13
CA GLY A 120 5.49 -25.66 -11.02
C GLY A 120 4.87 -24.27 -11.32
N ILE A 121 4.83 -23.83 -12.58
CA ILE A 121 4.31 -22.49 -12.95
C ILE A 121 2.78 -22.57 -13.04
N GLN A 122 2.12 -22.40 -11.89
CA GLN A 122 0.67 -22.21 -11.77
C GLN A 122 0.19 -20.78 -12.10
N ASN A 123 1.06 -19.92 -12.64
CA ASN A 123 0.62 -18.63 -13.16
C ASN A 123 0.14 -18.80 -14.61
N SER A 124 -1.17 -18.61 -14.82
CA SER A 124 -1.76 -18.48 -16.15
C SER A 124 -1.03 -17.39 -16.94
N LEU A 125 -0.61 -17.71 -18.17
CA LEU A 125 -0.03 -16.74 -19.12
C LEU A 125 -0.91 -15.49 -19.27
N PHE A 126 -2.23 -15.68 -19.33
CA PHE A 126 -3.20 -14.58 -19.42
C PHE A 126 -3.26 -13.75 -18.14
N SER A 127 -3.12 -14.37 -16.96
CA SER A 127 -3.07 -13.63 -15.67
C SER A 127 -1.83 -12.73 -15.60
N THR A 128 -0.66 -13.25 -15.98
CA THR A 128 0.57 -12.45 -16.05
C THR A 128 0.46 -11.34 -17.08
N PHE A 129 -0.06 -11.65 -18.28
CA PHE A 129 -0.25 -10.65 -19.34
C PHE A 129 -1.19 -9.51 -18.91
N LEU A 130 -2.36 -9.83 -18.37
CA LEU A 130 -3.31 -8.82 -17.90
C LEU A 130 -2.76 -8.01 -16.72
N SER A 131 -1.99 -8.63 -15.82
CA SER A 131 -1.33 -7.93 -14.72
C SER A 131 -0.32 -6.89 -15.23
N LEU A 132 0.51 -7.27 -16.21
CA LEU A 132 1.46 -6.33 -16.85
C LEU A 132 0.73 -5.21 -17.60
N LEU A 133 -0.33 -5.54 -18.34
CA LEU A 133 -1.17 -4.56 -19.03
C LEU A 133 -1.79 -3.56 -18.03
N THR A 134 -2.24 -4.05 -16.87
CA THR A 134 -2.81 -3.21 -15.82
C THR A 134 -1.78 -2.21 -15.29
N VAL A 135 -0.56 -2.67 -14.99
CA VAL A 135 0.52 -1.77 -14.56
C VAL A 135 0.81 -0.73 -15.65
N ALA A 136 0.90 -1.14 -16.91
CA ALA A 136 1.11 -0.22 -18.02
C ALA A 136 -0.03 0.83 -18.12
N LEU A 137 -1.29 0.42 -17.97
CA LEU A 137 -2.43 1.33 -17.97
C LEU A 137 -2.42 2.29 -16.77
N ILE A 138 -2.01 1.84 -15.58
CA ILE A 138 -1.88 2.71 -14.40
C ILE A 138 -0.91 3.87 -14.65
N PHE A 139 0.20 3.59 -15.33
CA PHE A 139 1.15 4.64 -15.72
C PHE A 139 0.63 5.49 -16.87
N ALA A 140 0.09 4.87 -17.92
CA ALA A 140 -0.43 5.58 -19.11
C ALA A 140 -1.58 6.55 -18.77
N THR A 141 -2.39 6.23 -17.77
CA THR A 141 -3.55 7.05 -17.35
C THR A 141 -3.27 7.91 -16.12
N ASN A 142 -2.04 7.92 -15.60
CA ASN A 142 -1.66 8.67 -14.40
C ASN A 142 -2.40 8.26 -13.11
N LEU A 143 -2.96 7.04 -13.04
CA LEU A 143 -3.63 6.50 -11.84
C LEU A 143 -2.69 6.45 -10.62
N HIS A 144 -1.38 6.38 -10.83
CA HIS A 144 -0.40 6.47 -9.75
C HIS A 144 -0.43 7.84 -9.03
N HIS A 145 -0.77 8.93 -9.73
CA HIS A 145 -0.98 10.24 -9.10
C HIS A 145 -2.27 10.30 -8.29
N LEU A 146 -3.35 9.69 -8.79
CA LEU A 146 -4.61 9.57 -8.05
C LEU A 146 -4.36 8.88 -6.70
N LEU A 147 -3.52 7.85 -6.71
CA LEU A 147 -3.21 7.09 -5.50
C LEU A 147 -2.41 7.89 -4.48
N LEU A 148 -1.48 8.75 -4.94
CA LEU A 148 -0.78 9.68 -4.06
C LEU A 148 -1.73 10.75 -3.47
N SER A 149 -2.66 11.28 -4.28
CA SER A 149 -3.72 12.17 -3.79
C SER A 149 -4.56 11.48 -2.73
N ALA A 150 -4.97 10.23 -2.97
CA ALA A 150 -5.78 9.47 -2.02
C ALA A 150 -5.08 9.27 -0.68
N ILE A 151 -3.76 9.08 -0.65
CA ILE A 151 -2.99 9.02 0.60
C ILE A 151 -3.11 10.34 1.37
N HIS A 152 -2.87 11.46 0.69
CA HIS A 152 -2.96 12.80 1.28
C HIS A 152 -4.38 13.09 1.79
N ASP A 153 -5.39 12.91 0.94
CA ASP A 153 -6.77 13.26 1.22
C ASP A 153 -7.37 12.38 2.33
N SER A 154 -6.86 11.14 2.50
CA SER A 154 -7.28 10.25 3.58
C SER A 154 -7.09 10.87 4.97
N TYR A 155 -6.06 11.69 5.16
CA TYR A 155 -5.76 12.29 6.47
C TYR A 155 -6.74 13.41 6.85
N PHE A 156 -7.47 13.96 5.89
CA PHE A 156 -8.50 14.97 6.14
C PHE A 156 -9.90 14.36 6.25
N LEU A 157 -10.08 13.14 5.74
CA LEU A 157 -11.36 12.42 5.75
C LEU A 157 -11.55 11.50 6.95
N PHE A 158 -10.47 10.88 7.45
CA PHE A 158 -10.47 9.90 8.55
C PHE A 158 -9.48 10.29 9.64
#